data_AF-A0A818HE62-F1
#
_entry.id   AF-A0A818HE62-F1
#
_cell.length_a   1.000
_cell.length_b   1.000
_cell.length_c   1.000
_cell.angle_alpha   90.00
_cell.angle_beta   90.00
_cell.angle_gamma   90.00
#
_symmetry.space_group_name_H-M   'P 1'
#
loop_
_entity.id
_entity.type
_entity.pdbx_description
1 polymer ?
#
loop_
_entity_poly.entity_id
_entity_poly.type
_entity_poly.pdbx_seq_one_letter_code
_entity_poly.pdbx_strand_id
1 'polypeptide(L)'
;MIASKPTFTQHAGRSLIFEAILAASADIDLHAAERNAIYRLGQSMGMDEALLQEIEQAAVNEISHRRQIVALMYPEAVGSFRATMRELADDLMLSSDTSVIVDSKESAMKEAGEIIQSNAKIIAELGELIQNDKFCYDISNEKITIFKSVGIAIEDLAAAIVLYESLKKNKCE
;
A
#
# COMPACT_ATOMS: atom_id res chain seq x y z
N MET A 1 -1.03 -33.77 -31.99
CA MET A 1 0.07 -33.75 -31.00
C MET A 1 0.91 -32.51 -31.25
N ILE A 2 1.04 -31.67 -30.23
CA ILE A 2 2.06 -30.67 -29.88
C ILE A 2 1.29 -29.52 -29.20
N ALA A 3 0.89 -29.76 -27.96
CA ALA A 3 0.76 -28.70 -26.98
C ALA A 3 2.05 -28.75 -26.19
N SER A 4 3.10 -28.09 -26.69
CA SER A 4 4.30 -27.83 -25.90
C SER A 4 3.87 -27.05 -24.66
N LYS A 5 4.17 -27.60 -23.47
CA LYS A 5 3.91 -26.94 -22.19
C LYS A 5 4.38 -25.47 -22.27
N PRO A 6 3.58 -24.49 -21.81
CA PRO A 6 4.02 -23.11 -21.76
C PRO A 6 5.33 -23.05 -20.96
N THR A 7 6.41 -22.67 -21.63
CA THR A 7 7.74 -22.59 -21.03
C THR A 7 7.80 -21.24 -20.34
N PHE A 8 7.31 -21.18 -19.10
CA PHE A 8 7.44 -19.98 -18.27
C PHE A 8 8.92 -19.70 -18.03
N THR A 9 9.35 -18.47 -18.29
CA THR A 9 10.70 -18.03 -17.91
C THR A 9 10.83 -18.06 -16.38
N GLN A 10 12.04 -18.27 -15.88
CA GLN A 10 12.31 -18.41 -14.45
C GLN A 10 11.79 -17.21 -13.62
N HIS A 11 11.76 -16.01 -14.20
CA HIS A 11 11.19 -14.81 -13.58
C HIS A 11 9.65 -14.78 -13.60
N ALA A 12 9.02 -15.16 -14.73
CA ALA A 12 7.56 -15.17 -14.84
C ALA A 12 6.90 -16.19 -13.90
N GLY A 13 7.56 -17.34 -13.68
CA GLY A 13 7.10 -18.33 -12.72
C GLY A 13 7.11 -17.81 -11.28
N ARG A 14 8.18 -17.11 -10.88
CA ARG A 14 8.32 -16.56 -9.52
C ARG A 14 7.23 -15.53 -9.22
N SER A 15 6.99 -14.60 -10.14
CA SER A 15 5.92 -13.60 -10.01
C SER A 15 4.54 -14.25 -9.90
N LEU A 16 4.27 -15.32 -10.66
CA LEU A 16 2.98 -16.03 -10.56
C LEU A 16 2.76 -16.66 -9.18
N ILE A 17 3.79 -17.28 -8.60
CA ILE A 17 3.71 -17.85 -7.25
C ILE A 17 3.55 -16.76 -6.20
N PHE A 18 4.30 -15.66 -6.35
CA PHE A 18 4.20 -14.50 -5.47
C PHE A 18 2.76 -13.92 -5.45
N GLU A 19 2.18 -13.65 -6.61
CA GLU A 19 0.81 -13.14 -6.73
C GLU A 19 -0.23 -14.14 -6.21
N ALA A 20 -0.01 -15.44 -6.41
CA ALA A 20 -0.90 -16.46 -5.87
C ALA A 20 -0.90 -16.49 -4.34
N ILE A 21 0.26 -16.25 -3.70
CA ILE A 21 0.37 -16.14 -2.24
C ILE A 21 -0.33 -14.87 -1.76
N LEU A 22 -0.09 -13.72 -2.40
CA LEU A 22 -0.77 -12.47 -2.05
C LEU A 22 -2.29 -12.60 -2.15
N ALA A 23 -2.79 -13.24 -3.20
CA ALA A 23 -4.22 -13.44 -3.42
C ALA A 23 -4.84 -14.43 -2.43
N ALA A 24 -4.14 -15.52 -2.10
CA ALA A 24 -4.60 -16.49 -1.11
C ALA A 24 -4.61 -15.89 0.30
N SER A 25 -3.64 -15.05 0.62
CA SER A 25 -3.55 -14.33 1.89
C SER A 25 -4.32 -13.00 1.90
N ALA A 26 -5.39 -12.88 1.11
CA ALA A 26 -6.23 -11.68 1.09
C ALA A 26 -6.87 -11.38 2.46
N ASP A 27 -7.12 -12.42 3.25
CA ASP A 27 -7.59 -12.35 4.63
C ASP A 27 -6.46 -12.40 5.67
N ILE A 28 -5.21 -12.22 5.22
CA ILE A 28 -3.96 -12.14 6.00
C ILE A 28 -3.33 -13.49 6.33
N ASP A 29 -4.11 -14.56 6.38
CA ASP A 29 -3.60 -15.89 6.76
C ASP A 29 -3.41 -16.77 5.51
N LEU A 30 -2.19 -17.22 5.26
CA LEU A 30 -1.98 -18.28 4.27
C LEU A 30 -2.32 -19.64 4.89
N HIS A 31 -3.51 -20.17 4.62
CA HIS A 31 -3.89 -21.46 5.19
C HIS A 31 -3.07 -22.62 4.60
N ALA A 32 -2.83 -23.64 5.42
CA ALA A 32 -2.00 -24.78 5.04
C ALA A 32 -2.48 -25.47 3.74
N ALA A 33 -3.80 -25.52 3.50
CA ALA A 33 -4.35 -26.11 2.28
C ALA A 33 -3.98 -25.31 1.02
N GLU A 34 -4.06 -23.99 1.09
CA GLU A 34 -3.74 -23.07 0.00
C GLU A 34 -2.24 -23.02 -0.24
N ARG A 35 -1.46 -22.89 0.83
CA ARG A 35 0.00 -23.00 0.81
C ARG A 35 0.45 -24.27 0.09
N ASN A 36 -0.12 -25.42 0.48
CA ASN A 36 0.22 -26.70 -0.13
C ASN A 36 -0.17 -26.76 -1.63
N ALA A 37 -1.27 -26.15 -2.04
CA ALA A 37 -1.67 -26.10 -3.44
C ALA A 37 -0.72 -25.23 -4.28
N ILE A 38 -0.34 -24.05 -3.75
CA ILE A 38 0.60 -23.13 -4.39
C ILE A 38 2.00 -23.75 -4.46
N TYR A 39 2.45 -24.42 -3.41
CA TYR A 39 3.73 -25.13 -3.40
C TYR A 39 3.79 -26.25 -4.45
N ARG A 40 2.71 -27.03 -4.59
CA ARG A 40 2.62 -28.05 -5.66
C ARG A 40 2.67 -27.41 -7.05
N LEU A 41 2.03 -26.27 -7.23
CA LEU A 41 2.09 -25.52 -8.49
C LEU A 41 3.52 -25.08 -8.80
N GLY A 42 4.22 -24.48 -7.83
CA GLY A 42 5.61 -24.06 -7.97
C GLY A 42 6.57 -25.22 -8.27
N GLN A 43 6.42 -26.34 -7.57
CA GLN A 43 7.18 -27.57 -7.84
C GLN A 43 6.91 -28.10 -9.26
N SER A 44 5.68 -28.03 -9.75
CA SER A 44 5.35 -28.44 -11.13
C SER A 44 6.00 -27.55 -12.20
N MET A 45 6.40 -26.33 -11.81
CA MET A 45 7.16 -25.37 -12.62
C MET A 45 8.69 -25.53 -12.45
N GLY A 46 9.14 -26.52 -11.67
CA GLY A 46 10.56 -26.82 -11.46
C GLY A 46 11.23 -25.98 -10.37
N MET A 47 10.48 -25.33 -9.49
CA MET A 47 11.02 -24.62 -8.33
C MET A 47 11.31 -25.60 -7.20
N ASP A 48 12.46 -25.45 -6.55
CA ASP A 48 12.75 -26.18 -5.32
C ASP A 48 12.06 -25.52 -4.11
N GLU A 49 12.03 -26.25 -3.01
CA GLU A 49 11.35 -25.81 -1.79
C GLU A 49 12.00 -24.57 -1.16
N ALA A 50 13.31 -24.40 -1.30
CA ALA A 50 14.04 -23.25 -0.76
C ALA A 50 13.61 -21.96 -1.46
N LEU A 51 13.51 -21.97 -2.79
CA LEU A 51 13.02 -20.83 -3.57
C LEU A 51 11.55 -20.53 -3.27
N LEU A 52 10.71 -21.54 -3.06
CA LEU A 52 9.30 -21.33 -2.69
C LEU A 52 9.17 -20.67 -1.31
N GLN A 53 10.00 -21.08 -0.34
CA GLN A 53 10.06 -20.44 0.97
C GLN A 53 10.56 -18.99 0.89
N GLU A 54 11.53 -18.70 0.01
CA GLU A 54 11.99 -17.32 -0.23
C GLU A 54 10.86 -16.43 -0.79
N ILE A 55 10.11 -16.94 -1.79
CA ILE A 55 8.97 -16.22 -2.38
C ILE A 55 7.85 -16.02 -1.36
N GLU A 56 7.54 -17.03 -0.56
CA GLU A 56 6.57 -16.93 0.53
C GLU A 56 6.99 -15.87 1.56
N GLN A 57 8.25 -15.89 1.99
CA GLN A 57 8.75 -14.90 2.95
C GLN A 57 8.68 -13.47 2.38
N ALA A 58 9.01 -13.28 1.10
CA ALA A 58 8.88 -11.99 0.43
C ALA A 58 7.42 -11.52 0.39
N ALA A 59 6.47 -12.42 0.08
CA ALA A 59 5.04 -12.10 0.03
C ALA A 59 4.48 -11.77 1.42
N VAL A 60 4.85 -12.53 2.45
CA VAL A 60 4.47 -12.27 3.85
C VAL A 60 5.02 -10.92 4.32
N ASN A 61 6.25 -10.58 3.95
CA ASN A 61 6.82 -9.27 4.25
C ASN A 61 6.02 -8.15 3.55
N GLU A 62 5.62 -8.34 2.29
CA GLU A 62 4.79 -7.36 1.58
C GLU A 62 3.40 -7.21 2.20
N ILE A 63 2.73 -8.31 2.58
CA ILE A 63 1.43 -8.28 3.27
C ILE A 63 1.56 -7.52 4.59
N SER A 64 2.63 -7.76 5.34
CA SER A 64 2.93 -7.05 6.59
C SER A 64 3.16 -5.54 6.38
N HIS A 65 3.94 -5.16 5.36
CA HIS A 65 4.15 -3.75 4.99
C HIS A 65 2.86 -3.08 4.49
N ARG A 66 2.08 -3.76 3.63
CA ARG A 66 0.77 -3.25 3.17
C ARG A 66 -0.19 -3.08 4.34
N ARG A 67 -0.21 -4.01 5.30
CA ARG A 67 -1.02 -3.90 6.52
C ARG A 67 -0.63 -2.69 7.35
N GLN A 68 0.66 -2.41 7.50
CA GLN A 68 1.12 -1.20 8.16
C GLN A 68 0.56 0.05 7.46
N ILE A 69 0.62 0.11 6.14
CA ILE A 69 0.14 1.26 5.36
C ILE A 69 -1.41 1.37 5.36
N VAL A 70 -2.13 0.24 5.34
CA VAL A 70 -3.60 0.18 5.13
C VAL A 70 -4.40 0.13 6.43
N ALA A 71 -3.84 -0.36 7.54
CA ALA A 71 -4.60 -0.58 8.78
C ALA A 71 -5.18 0.71 9.38
N LEU A 72 -4.77 1.88 8.90
CA LEU A 72 -4.91 3.12 9.65
C LEU A 72 -5.03 4.33 8.72
N MET A 73 -6.05 4.28 7.86
CA MET A 73 -6.52 5.40 7.05
C MET A 73 -7.96 5.71 7.46
N TYR A 74 -8.18 6.84 8.13
CA TYR A 74 -9.52 7.36 8.39
C TYR A 74 -10.10 7.88 7.07
N PRO A 75 -11.16 7.26 6.52
CA PRO A 75 -11.73 7.68 5.24
C PRO A 75 -12.32 9.09 5.27
N GLU A 76 -12.65 9.59 6.46
CA GLU A 76 -13.22 10.91 6.75
C GLU A 76 -12.16 12.02 6.82
N ALA A 77 -11.09 11.94 6.03
CA ALA A 77 -9.98 12.91 6.07
C ALA A 77 -9.60 13.45 4.67
N VAL A 78 -10.52 13.39 3.72
CA VAL A 78 -10.26 13.76 2.31
C VAL A 78 -11.19 14.88 1.82
N GLY A 79 -12.43 14.94 2.31
CA GLY A 79 -13.44 15.91 1.86
C GLY A 79 -13.25 17.33 2.43
N SER A 80 -12.48 17.50 3.51
CA SER A 80 -12.12 18.81 4.07
C SER A 80 -10.86 19.42 3.44
N PHE A 81 -11.00 20.11 2.31
CA PHE A 81 -9.90 20.74 1.56
C PHE A 81 -9.91 22.28 1.59
N ARG A 82 -10.62 22.88 2.54
CA ARG A 82 -10.60 24.33 2.80
C ARG A 82 -10.37 24.57 4.27
N ALA A 83 -9.67 25.64 4.63
CA ALA A 83 -9.31 25.94 6.02
C ALA A 83 -10.50 26.01 7.00
N THR A 84 -11.71 26.28 6.50
CA THR A 84 -12.95 26.33 7.31
C THR A 84 -13.68 24.98 7.37
N MET A 85 -13.37 24.03 6.49
CA MET A 85 -14.01 22.71 6.43
C MET A 85 -13.32 21.74 7.38
N ARG A 86 -14.10 20.87 8.01
CA ARG A 86 -13.62 19.85 8.92
C ARG A 86 -14.48 18.60 8.80
N GLU A 87 -13.83 17.46 8.82
CA GLU A 87 -14.49 16.16 8.94
C GLU A 87 -14.15 15.48 10.28
N LEU A 88 -13.00 15.85 10.86
CA LEU A 88 -12.48 15.27 12.09
C LEU A 88 -12.58 16.24 13.29
N ALA A 89 -12.96 15.70 14.45
CA ALA A 89 -13.11 16.42 15.69
C ALA A 89 -11.76 16.65 16.41
N ASP A 90 -11.69 17.68 17.26
CA ASP A 90 -10.44 18.08 17.95
C ASP A 90 -9.91 17.00 18.90
N ASP A 91 -10.80 16.27 19.57
CA ASP A 91 -10.46 15.20 20.51
C ASP A 91 -9.71 14.05 19.82
N LEU A 92 -10.12 13.71 18.59
CA LEU A 92 -9.42 12.77 17.74
C LEU A 92 -8.06 13.34 17.28
N MET A 93 -8.06 14.55 16.72
CA MET A 93 -6.86 15.18 16.15
C MET A 93 -5.75 15.48 17.17
N LEU A 94 -6.12 15.68 18.44
CA LEU A 94 -5.20 16.02 19.54
C LEU A 94 -4.91 14.84 20.49
N SER A 95 -5.48 13.67 20.23
CA SER A 95 -5.25 12.48 21.04
C SER A 95 -3.76 12.06 21.00
N SER A 96 -3.21 11.69 22.16
CA SER A 96 -1.84 11.17 22.26
C SER A 96 -1.62 9.86 21.53
N ASP A 97 -2.71 9.14 21.24
CA ASP A 97 -2.69 7.86 20.54
C ASP A 97 -2.90 8.04 19.02
N THR A 98 -2.92 9.30 18.54
CA THR A 98 -3.16 9.65 17.14
C THR A 98 -1.94 10.25 16.47
N SER A 99 -1.56 9.71 15.31
CA SER A 99 -0.62 10.35 14.39
C SER A 99 -1.29 10.89 13.14
N VAL A 100 -0.82 12.05 12.68
CA VAL A 100 -1.31 12.70 11.47
C VAL A 100 -0.22 12.67 10.41
N ILE A 101 -0.48 11.96 9.33
CA ILE A 101 0.34 11.92 8.11
C ILE A 101 -0.41 12.73 7.05
N VAL A 102 0.32 13.47 6.22
CA VAL A 102 -0.26 14.29 5.14
C VAL A 102 0.35 13.98 3.79
N ASP A 103 -0.32 14.35 2.70
CA ASP A 103 0.28 14.40 1.37
C ASP A 103 1.40 15.46 1.28
N SER A 104 1.10 16.68 1.73
CA SER A 104 2.05 17.79 1.87
C SER A 104 1.76 18.61 3.12
N LYS A 105 2.80 18.84 3.93
CA LYS A 105 2.75 19.72 5.12
C LYS A 105 2.39 21.14 4.71
N GLU A 106 2.92 21.63 3.60
CA GLU A 106 2.63 22.99 3.13
C GLU A 106 1.15 23.17 2.78
N SER A 107 0.58 22.26 1.99
CA SER A 107 -0.84 22.33 1.60
C SER A 107 -1.76 22.10 2.78
N ALA A 108 -1.48 21.10 3.63
CA ALA A 108 -2.27 20.81 4.82
C ALA A 108 -2.37 22.01 5.78
N MET A 109 -1.28 22.75 5.99
CA MET A 109 -1.28 23.95 6.84
C MET A 109 -2.04 25.15 6.24
N LYS A 110 -2.42 25.10 4.96
CA LYS A 110 -3.23 26.11 4.28
C LYS A 110 -4.69 25.70 4.10
N GLU A 111 -4.95 24.41 3.96
CA GLU A 111 -6.22 23.89 3.44
C GLU A 111 -6.92 22.90 4.38
N ALA A 112 -6.21 22.16 5.22
CA ALA A 112 -6.83 21.17 6.11
C ALA A 112 -7.36 21.85 7.39
N GLY A 113 -8.65 22.18 7.41
CA GLY A 113 -9.24 22.90 8.54
C GLY A 113 -9.15 22.16 9.87
N GLU A 114 -9.18 20.83 9.89
CA GLU A 114 -9.00 20.07 11.14
C GLU A 114 -7.57 20.15 11.67
N ILE A 115 -6.56 20.37 10.82
CA ILE A 115 -5.18 20.61 11.25
C ILE A 115 -5.00 22.06 11.68
N ILE A 116 -5.46 23.01 10.87
CA ILE A 116 -5.28 24.46 11.10
C ILE A 116 -5.97 24.91 12.38
N GLN A 117 -7.20 24.45 12.60
CA GLN A 117 -8.03 24.92 13.72
C GLN A 117 -7.67 24.23 15.03
N SER A 118 -7.33 22.93 15.00
CA SER A 118 -6.92 22.19 16.19
C SER A 118 -5.45 22.44 16.56
N ASN A 119 -4.63 22.89 15.60
CA ASN A 119 -3.18 22.92 15.69
C ASN A 119 -2.58 21.51 15.91
N ALA A 120 -3.19 20.49 15.30
CA ALA A 120 -2.71 19.11 15.35
C ALA A 120 -1.30 18.97 14.82
N LYS A 121 -0.53 18.08 15.44
CA LYS A 121 0.86 17.82 15.06
C LYS A 121 0.91 16.86 13.87
N ILE A 122 1.43 17.35 12.74
CA ILE A 122 1.80 16.50 11.60
C ILE A 122 3.12 15.79 11.92
N ILE A 123 3.14 14.47 11.80
CA ILE A 123 4.31 13.64 12.11
C ILE A 123 5.20 13.38 10.89
N ALA A 124 4.62 13.32 9.68
CA ALA A 124 5.32 13.00 8.44
C ALA A 124 4.49 13.39 7.20
N GLU A 125 5.17 13.52 6.06
CA GLU A 125 4.54 13.46 4.74
C GLU A 125 4.56 12.02 4.20
N LEU A 126 3.57 11.64 3.40
CA LEU A 126 3.48 10.31 2.79
C LEU A 126 4.73 9.98 1.96
N GLY A 127 5.29 10.96 1.24
CA GLY A 127 6.53 10.79 0.48
C GLY A 127 7.76 10.47 1.34
N GLU A 128 7.83 11.01 2.57
CA GLU A 128 8.92 10.72 3.53
C GLU A 128 8.86 9.26 4.01
N LEU A 129 7.64 8.72 4.16
CA LEU A 129 7.39 7.32 4.56
C LEU A 129 7.73 6.34 3.45
N ILE A 130 7.36 6.65 2.19
CA ILE A 130 7.63 5.79 1.03
C ILE A 130 9.13 5.68 0.74
N GLN A 131 9.89 6.77 0.90
CA GLN A 131 11.33 6.80 0.56
C GLN A 131 12.22 6.16 1.62
N ASN A 132 11.75 6.04 2.86
CA ASN A 132 12.53 5.48 3.95
C ASN A 132 11.99 4.10 4.35
N ASP A 133 12.65 3.04 3.90
CA ASP A 133 12.52 1.68 4.49
C ASP A 133 12.82 1.66 6.00
N LYS A 134 13.41 2.74 6.54
CA LYS A 134 13.73 2.94 7.96
C LYS A 134 12.66 3.73 8.73
N PHE A 135 11.70 4.35 8.04
CA PHE A 135 10.50 4.86 8.71
C PHE A 135 9.57 3.67 8.94
N CYS A 136 10.05 2.69 9.70
CA CYS A 136 9.20 1.78 10.44
C CYS A 136 8.56 2.63 11.53
N TYR A 137 7.58 3.43 11.15
CA TYR A 137 6.67 3.98 12.12
C TYR A 137 6.04 2.77 12.79
N ASP A 138 6.24 2.64 14.10
CA ASP A 138 5.67 1.51 14.80
C ASP A 138 4.19 1.78 15.02
N ILE A 139 3.43 1.52 13.97
CA ILE A 139 1.97 1.62 13.93
C ILE A 139 1.32 0.58 14.85
N SER A 140 2.11 -0.30 15.49
CA SER A 140 1.61 -1.20 16.54
C SER A 140 1.50 -0.50 17.91
N ASN A 141 2.23 0.59 18.13
CA ASN A 141 2.17 1.38 19.36
C ASN A 141 1.18 2.56 19.29
N GLU A 142 0.73 2.92 18.08
CA GLU A 142 -0.24 3.98 17.87
C GLU A 142 -1.60 3.42 17.49
N LYS A 143 -2.62 3.80 18.25
CA LYS A 143 -3.96 3.22 18.07
C LYS A 143 -4.68 3.83 16.88
N ILE A 144 -4.32 5.05 16.49
CA ILE A 144 -4.96 5.82 15.42
C ILE A 144 -3.89 6.55 14.57
N THR A 145 -4.01 6.47 13.26
CA THR A 145 -3.22 7.19 12.27
C THR A 145 -4.24 7.74 11.28
N ILE A 146 -4.07 9.00 10.96
CA ILE A 146 -4.92 9.75 10.07
C ILE A 146 -4.03 10.13 8.92
N PHE A 147 -4.32 9.58 7.74
CA PHE A 147 -3.82 10.15 6.52
C PHE A 147 -4.78 11.26 6.08
N LYS A 148 -4.36 12.51 6.24
CA LYS A 148 -5.09 13.69 5.78
C LYS A 148 -4.58 14.10 4.41
N SER A 149 -5.47 14.11 3.42
CA SER A 149 -5.14 14.59 2.08
C SER A 149 -5.97 15.83 1.74
N VAL A 150 -5.34 16.80 1.10
CA VAL A 150 -5.98 17.96 0.47
C VAL A 150 -5.75 17.97 -1.06
N GLY A 151 -4.87 17.08 -1.54
CA GLY A 151 -4.51 16.89 -2.93
C GLY A 151 -3.27 17.69 -3.31
N ILE A 152 -2.35 17.07 -4.06
CA ILE A 152 -1.20 17.75 -4.66
C ILE A 152 -1.10 17.46 -6.15
N ALA A 153 -0.69 18.46 -6.93
CA ALA A 153 -0.70 18.39 -8.40
C ALA A 153 0.14 17.23 -9.00
N ILE A 154 1.13 16.73 -8.25
CA ILE A 154 1.95 15.59 -8.68
C ILE A 154 1.14 14.28 -8.73
N GLU A 155 0.08 14.14 -7.92
CA GLU A 155 -0.81 12.97 -7.93
C GLU A 155 -1.59 12.90 -9.25
N ASP A 156 -2.15 14.03 -9.69
CA ASP A 156 -2.86 14.15 -10.96
C ASP A 156 -1.93 13.91 -12.16
N LEU A 157 -0.72 14.48 -12.12
CA LEU A 157 0.31 14.24 -13.15
C LEU A 157 0.72 12.76 -13.18
N ALA A 158 0.88 12.18 -12.00
CA ALA A 158 0.94 10.74 -11.68
C ALA A 158 -0.01 9.92 -12.55
N ALA A 159 -1.29 10.13 -12.30
CA ALA A 159 -2.39 9.43 -12.95
C ALA A 159 -2.42 9.68 -14.46
N ALA A 160 -2.18 10.93 -14.90
CA ALA A 160 -2.17 11.30 -16.31
C ALA A 160 -1.06 10.56 -17.10
N ILE A 161 0.14 10.42 -16.53
CA ILE A 161 1.23 9.67 -17.14
C ILE A 161 0.85 8.20 -17.30
N VAL A 162 0.32 7.55 -16.25
CA VAL A 162 -0.09 6.14 -16.28
C VAL A 162 -1.16 5.90 -17.35
N LEU A 163 -2.16 6.78 -17.43
CA LEU A 163 -3.21 6.72 -18.45
C LEU A 163 -2.63 6.88 -19.86
N TYR A 164 -1.76 7.87 -20.06
CA TYR A 164 -1.12 8.13 -21.35
C TYR A 164 -0.29 6.94 -21.83
N GLU A 165 0.52 6.34 -20.95
CA GLU A 165 1.34 5.18 -21.29
C GLU A 165 0.49 3.95 -21.60
N SER A 166 -0.59 3.72 -20.86
CA SER A 166 -1.53 2.62 -21.10
C SER A 166 -2.21 2.75 -22.48
N LEU A 167 -2.65 3.96 -22.84
CA LEU A 167 -3.25 4.23 -24.15
C LEU A 167 -2.25 4.09 -25.31
N LYS A 168 -0.97 4.42 -25.08
CA LYS A 168 0.08 4.24 -26.09
C LYS A 168 0.35 2.75 -26.37
N LYS A 169 0.32 1.90 -25.35
CA LYS A 169 0.50 0.44 -25.49
C LYS A 169 -0.67 -0.22 -26.24
N ASN A 170 -1.90 0.23 -25.99
CA ASN A 170 -3.12 -0.30 -26.63
C ASN A 170 -3.35 0.16 -28.09
N LYS A 171 -2.50 1.03 -28.64
CA LYS A 171 -2.56 1.44 -30.07
C LYS A 171 -1.67 0.58 -30.98
N CYS A 172 -1.05 -0.47 -30.45
CA CYS A 172 -0.25 -1.45 -31.18
C CYS A 172 -0.85 -2.86 -31.06
N GLU A 173 -2.13 -3.02 -31.39
CA GLU A 173 -2.75 -4.32 -31.74
C GLU A 173 -3.70 -4.13 -32.92
#